data_AF-A0A2V5YX31-F1
#
_entry.id   AF-A0A2V5YX31-F1
#
_cell.length_a   1.000
_cell.length_b   1.000
_cell.length_c   1.000
_cell.angle_alpha   90.00
_cell.angle_beta   90.00
_cell.angle_gamma   90.00
#
_symmetry.space_group_name_H-M   'P 1'
#
loop_
_entity.id
_entity.type
_entity.pdbx_description
1 polymer ?
#
loop_
_entity_poly.entity_id
_entity_poly.type
_entity_poly.pdbx_seq_one_letter_code
_entity_poly.pdbx_strand_id
1 'polypeptide(L)'
;GQLRSALFALISGARVRIGFDRPIKFSRTISAEHDLKNVPNHGWRGAREGSWIAYTHRIPIPTLDVHAIDRYLWLGCLLGFNDQPPDLAIHLSPKTIRNVQRLLEDHGVPGSKPLVVLVPGTIWETKHWTIDGFAGVAREFLREGFAVALAGTKRDEARCRQIATAAPGTCDLCGKTTPADLAGLIQRAEVAVTNDSGSMHVAASL
;
A
#
# COMPACT_ATOMS: atom_id res chain seq x y z
N GLY A 1 10.85 1.00 -14.63
CA GLY A 1 12.11 1.57 -14.14
C GLY A 1 11.97 3.07 -14.04
N GLN A 2 12.68 3.69 -13.10
CA GLN A 2 12.68 5.13 -12.87
C GLN A 2 13.35 5.92 -14.01
N LEU A 3 14.21 5.30 -14.82
CA LEU A 3 14.78 5.93 -16.03
C LEU A 3 13.70 6.25 -17.07
N ARG A 4 12.73 5.34 -17.26
CA ARG A 4 11.60 5.57 -18.17
C ARG A 4 10.75 6.73 -17.67
N SER A 5 10.44 6.77 -16.38
CA SER A 5 9.71 7.90 -15.77
C SER A 5 10.47 9.23 -15.90
N ALA A 6 11.80 9.21 -15.77
CA ALA A 6 12.65 10.38 -15.97
C ALA A 6 12.64 10.87 -17.43
N LEU A 7 12.71 9.95 -18.39
CA LEU A 7 12.60 10.28 -19.82
C LEU A 7 11.22 10.86 -20.14
N PHE A 8 10.14 10.27 -19.61
CA PHE A 8 8.78 10.83 -19.72
C PHE A 8 8.69 12.24 -19.13
N ALA A 9 9.29 12.48 -17.96
CA ALA A 9 9.30 13.80 -17.33
C ALA A 9 10.11 14.83 -18.15
N LEU A 10 11.18 14.42 -18.84
CA LEU A 10 11.93 15.29 -19.74
C LEU A 10 11.13 15.65 -20.99
N ILE A 11 10.49 14.65 -21.61
CA ILE A 11 9.71 14.80 -22.85
C ILE A 11 8.40 15.56 -22.61
N SER A 12 7.84 15.52 -21.41
CA SER A 12 6.60 16.23 -21.08
C SER A 12 6.71 17.77 -21.17
N GLY A 13 7.93 18.32 -21.27
CA GLY A 13 8.14 19.77 -21.31
C GLY A 13 7.87 20.47 -19.97
N ALA A 14 7.64 19.72 -18.89
CA ALA A 14 7.38 20.30 -17.57
C ALA A 14 8.56 21.18 -17.11
N ARG A 15 8.28 22.46 -16.84
CA ARG A 15 9.27 23.45 -16.38
C ARG A 15 9.81 23.12 -14.98
N VAL A 16 8.96 22.52 -14.14
CA VAL A 16 9.29 22.11 -12.78
C VAL A 16 9.15 20.60 -12.67
N ARG A 17 10.24 19.94 -12.24
CA ARG A 17 10.35 18.48 -12.08
C ARG A 17 11.03 18.23 -10.75
N ILE A 18 10.27 17.80 -9.76
CA ILE A 18 10.75 17.62 -8.38
C ILE A 18 10.98 16.14 -8.15
N GLY A 19 12.13 15.80 -7.55
CA GLY A 19 12.45 14.44 -7.15
C GLY A 19 13.06 14.37 -5.76
N PHE A 20 12.98 13.19 -5.15
CA PHE A 20 13.60 12.89 -3.87
C PHE A 20 14.98 12.28 -4.07
N ASP A 21 15.99 12.72 -3.32
CA ASP A 21 17.33 12.22 -3.53
C ASP A 21 18.24 12.14 -2.30
N ARG A 22 19.12 11.14 -2.28
CA ARG A 22 20.11 10.91 -1.21
C ARG A 22 21.50 11.30 -1.72
N PRO A 23 22.25 12.18 -1.02
CA PRO A 23 23.66 12.39 -1.35
C PRO A 23 24.43 11.07 -1.19
N ILE A 24 25.23 10.71 -2.19
CA ILE A 24 26.20 9.62 -2.02
C ILE A 24 27.25 10.11 -1.02
N LYS A 25 27.34 9.47 0.16
CA LYS A 25 28.51 9.64 1.02
C LYS A 25 29.70 8.96 0.35
N PHE A 26 30.59 9.78 -0.21
CA PHE A 26 31.90 9.32 -0.67
C PHE A 26 32.75 8.92 0.55
N SER A 27 33.27 7.71 0.54
CA SER A 27 34.45 7.34 1.32
C SER A 27 35.53 6.91 0.34
N ARG A 28 36.78 7.33 0.55
CA ARG A 28 37.91 6.73 -0.17
C ARG A 28 38.02 5.27 0.27
N THR A 29 37.49 4.34 -0.51
CA THR A 29 37.83 2.93 -0.35
C THR A 29 39.26 2.78 -0.86
N ILE A 30 40.21 2.61 0.06
CA ILE A 30 41.56 2.14 -0.29
C ILE A 30 41.43 0.63 -0.42
N SER A 31 41.11 0.15 -1.62
CA SER A 31 41.26 -1.27 -1.95
C SER A 31 42.51 -1.41 -2.82
N ALA A 32 43.40 -2.31 -2.45
CA ALA A 32 44.69 -2.52 -3.11
C ALA A 32 44.56 -3.04 -4.55
N GLU A 33 43.39 -3.52 -4.96
CA GLU A 33 43.18 -4.13 -6.26
C GLU A 33 41.81 -3.71 -6.83
N HIS A 34 41.81 -3.32 -8.11
CA HIS A 34 40.73 -2.84 -8.98
C HIS A 34 40.60 -1.32 -9.14
N ASP A 35 41.00 -0.90 -10.33
CA ASP A 35 41.23 0.45 -10.81
C ASP A 35 39.92 1.06 -11.32
N LEU A 36 39.20 1.77 -10.44
CA LEU A 36 38.26 2.81 -10.86
C LEU A 36 38.68 4.12 -10.20
N LYS A 37 39.73 4.74 -10.76
CA LYS A 37 40.15 6.10 -10.43
C LYS A 37 39.46 7.08 -11.38
N ASN A 38 39.01 8.22 -10.84
CA ASN A 38 38.51 9.37 -11.61
C ASN A 38 37.21 9.16 -12.41
N VAL A 39 36.17 8.57 -11.79
CA VAL A 39 34.81 8.70 -12.35
C VAL A 39 34.28 10.11 -12.03
N PRO A 40 33.82 10.90 -13.03
CA PRO A 40 33.21 12.19 -12.77
C PRO A 40 32.04 12.05 -11.78
N ASN A 41 32.06 12.88 -10.74
CA ASN A 41 30.93 13.08 -9.83
C ASN A 41 29.68 13.32 -10.67
N HIS A 42 28.57 12.63 -10.37
CA HIS A 42 27.16 12.99 -10.61
C HIS A 42 26.35 11.69 -10.44
N GLY A 43 26.26 11.20 -9.20
CA GLY A 43 25.48 10.02 -8.86
C GLY A 43 24.82 10.22 -7.50
N TRP A 44 23.54 9.87 -7.39
CA TRP A 44 22.74 10.07 -6.20
C TRP A 44 21.94 8.79 -5.88
N ARG A 45 21.86 8.40 -4.60
CA ARG A 45 21.38 7.06 -4.18
C ARG A 45 19.86 6.91 -4.18
N GLY A 46 19.12 8.03 -4.17
CA GLY A 46 17.65 8.03 -4.12
C GLY A 46 17.02 7.91 -5.50
N ALA A 47 17.67 8.51 -6.49
CA ALA A 47 17.35 8.34 -7.90
C ALA A 47 17.92 7.03 -8.47
N ARG A 48 17.09 6.00 -8.61
CA ARG A 48 17.52 4.76 -9.29
C ARG A 48 17.60 5.00 -10.79
N GLU A 49 18.50 4.27 -11.44
CA GLU A 49 18.63 4.27 -12.89
C GLU A 49 18.91 5.67 -13.50
N GLY A 50 19.56 6.58 -12.78
CA GLY A 50 19.93 7.90 -13.30
C GLY A 50 18.78 8.91 -13.42
N SER A 51 17.64 8.67 -12.76
CA SER A 51 16.44 9.52 -12.86
C SER A 51 16.65 10.98 -12.43
N TRP A 52 17.71 11.26 -11.66
CA TRP A 52 18.05 12.60 -11.16
C TRP A 52 18.36 13.61 -12.26
N ILE A 53 18.76 13.15 -13.45
CA ILE A 53 19.02 14.00 -14.63
C ILE A 53 17.75 14.75 -15.05
N ALA A 54 16.58 14.14 -14.83
CA ALA A 54 15.30 14.76 -15.17
C ALA A 54 14.81 15.79 -14.15
N TYR A 55 15.39 15.85 -12.95
CA TYR A 55 14.90 16.73 -11.88
C TYR A 55 15.49 18.13 -12.00
N THR A 56 14.62 19.15 -11.96
CA THR A 56 15.03 20.56 -11.83
C THR A 56 15.15 21.01 -10.38
N HIS A 57 14.37 20.40 -9.48
CA HIS A 57 14.40 20.65 -8.04
C HIS A 57 14.52 19.32 -7.30
N ARG A 58 15.21 19.32 -6.17
CA ARG A 58 15.54 18.10 -5.43
C ARG A 58 15.26 18.29 -3.95
N ILE A 59 14.57 17.32 -3.37
CA ILE A 59 14.33 17.26 -1.92
C ILE A 59 15.35 16.29 -1.33
N PRO A 60 16.27 16.75 -0.46
CA PRO A 60 17.27 15.89 0.14
C PRO A 60 16.60 14.92 1.12
N ILE A 61 16.88 13.63 0.97
CA ILE A 61 16.54 12.58 1.94
C ILE A 61 17.78 12.31 2.80
N PRO A 62 17.89 12.88 4.02
CA PRO A 62 19.06 12.66 4.88
C PRO A 62 19.14 11.20 5.33
N THR A 63 18.00 10.56 5.59
CA THR A 63 17.90 9.14 5.95
C THR A 63 16.63 8.48 5.40
N LEU A 64 16.68 7.16 5.16
CA LEU A 64 15.52 6.32 4.82
C LEU A 64 14.83 5.84 6.09
N ASP A 65 15.43 6.09 7.26
CA ASP A 65 14.83 5.89 8.57
C ASP A 65 13.87 7.05 8.90
N VAL A 66 12.96 7.29 7.97
CA VAL A 66 11.87 8.28 8.06
C VAL A 66 10.67 7.63 7.41
N HIS A 67 9.50 7.78 8.03
CA HIS A 67 8.27 7.21 7.50
C HIS A 67 8.02 7.71 6.06
N ALA A 68 7.43 6.86 5.21
CA ALA A 68 7.22 7.20 3.81
C ALA A 68 6.35 8.45 3.64
N ILE A 69 5.34 8.61 4.49
CA ILE A 69 4.44 9.77 4.49
C ILE A 69 5.22 11.05 4.77
N ASP A 70 6.01 11.10 5.85
CA ASP A 70 6.78 12.30 6.23
C ASP A 70 7.73 12.73 5.11
N ARG A 71 8.36 11.76 4.44
CA ARG A 71 9.20 12.05 3.27
C ARG A 71 8.41 12.71 2.15
N TYR A 72 7.21 12.22 1.84
CA TYR A 72 6.36 12.84 0.82
C TYR A 72 5.90 14.23 1.23
N LEU A 73 5.65 14.49 2.52
CA LEU A 73 5.21 15.79 3.02
C LEU A 73 6.28 16.89 2.93
N TRP A 74 7.57 16.55 2.81
CA TRP A 74 8.61 17.54 2.52
C TRP A 74 8.42 18.26 1.17
N LEU A 75 7.67 17.66 0.24
CA LEU A 75 7.23 18.37 -0.96
C LEU A 75 6.33 19.56 -0.62
N GLY A 76 5.47 19.41 0.40
CA GLY A 76 4.61 20.47 0.89
C GLY A 76 5.42 21.69 1.34
N CYS A 77 6.47 21.46 2.14
CA CYS A 77 7.36 22.53 2.59
C CYS A 77 8.04 23.27 1.42
N LEU A 78 8.45 22.55 0.37
CA LEU A 78 9.02 23.17 -0.83
C LEU A 78 8.02 24.07 -1.56
N LEU A 79 6.72 23.77 -1.47
CA LEU A 79 5.64 24.54 -2.07
C LEU A 79 5.10 25.65 -1.16
N GLY A 80 5.67 25.84 0.03
CA GLY A 80 5.25 26.85 1.00
C GLY A 80 4.07 26.44 1.88
N PHE A 81 3.70 25.15 1.89
CA PHE A 81 2.74 24.63 2.87
C PHE A 81 3.41 24.50 4.25
N ASN A 82 2.58 24.63 5.29
CA ASN A 82 3.02 24.45 6.66
C ASN A 82 3.33 22.97 6.96
N ASP A 83 4.00 22.73 8.08
CA ASP A 83 4.41 21.42 8.58
C ASP A 83 3.33 20.75 9.46
N GLN A 84 2.08 21.21 9.36
CA GLN A 84 1.00 20.64 10.14
C GLN A 84 0.72 19.20 9.68
N PRO A 85 0.38 18.28 10.60
CA PRO A 85 0.03 16.91 10.23
C PRO A 85 -1.10 16.92 9.19
N PRO A 86 -0.93 16.25 8.04
CA PRO A 86 -1.98 16.18 7.03
C PRO A 86 -3.15 15.34 7.54
N ASP A 87 -4.35 15.63 7.04
CA ASP A 87 -5.44 14.65 7.11
C ASP A 87 -5.11 13.50 6.14
N LEU A 88 -4.89 12.31 6.69
CA LEU A 88 -4.61 11.08 5.95
C LEU A 88 -5.86 10.19 5.84
N ALA A 89 -7.00 10.66 6.35
CA ALA A 89 -8.23 9.88 6.37
C ALA A 89 -8.79 9.69 4.95
N ILE A 90 -9.26 8.47 4.69
CA ILE A 90 -10.00 8.15 3.48
C ILE A 90 -11.47 8.43 3.73
N HIS A 91 -11.97 9.49 3.11
CA HIS A 91 -13.39 9.84 3.16
C HIS A 91 -14.17 9.06 2.11
N LEU A 92 -15.10 8.20 2.55
CA LEU A 92 -15.92 7.40 1.66
C LEU A 92 -17.19 8.13 1.23
N SER A 93 -17.56 7.96 -0.03
CA SER A 93 -18.81 8.53 -0.53
C SER A 93 -20.02 7.79 0.08
N PRO A 94 -21.16 8.47 0.32
CA PRO A 94 -22.39 7.80 0.74
C PRO A 94 -22.84 6.70 -0.22
N LYS A 95 -22.48 6.80 -1.50
CA LYS A 95 -22.74 5.76 -2.51
C LYS A 95 -21.93 4.50 -2.22
N THR A 96 -20.66 4.63 -1.87
CA THR A 96 -19.78 3.51 -1.50
C THR A 96 -20.32 2.78 -0.28
N ILE A 97 -20.72 3.53 0.76
CA ILE A 97 -21.30 2.95 1.98
C ILE A 97 -22.56 2.12 1.66
N ARG A 98 -23.47 2.66 0.85
CA ARG A 98 -24.68 1.93 0.40
C ARG A 98 -24.35 0.70 -0.44
N ASN A 99 -23.37 0.80 -1.34
CA ASN A 99 -22.94 -0.33 -2.17
C ASN A 99 -22.41 -1.49 -1.31
N VAL A 100 -21.58 -1.19 -0.31
CA VAL A 100 -21.03 -2.19 0.61
C VAL A 100 -22.12 -2.83 1.45
N GLN A 101 -23.05 -2.03 1.99
CA GLN A 101 -24.18 -2.56 2.74
C GLN A 101 -25.01 -3.53 1.89
N ARG A 102 -25.36 -3.14 0.65
CA ARG A 102 -26.09 -4.01 -0.27
C ARG A 102 -25.29 -5.28 -0.61
N LEU A 103 -23.99 -5.15 -0.86
CA LEU A 103 -23.13 -6.29 -1.16
C LEU A 103 -23.12 -7.32 -0.02
N LEU A 104 -23.05 -6.85 1.23
CA LEU A 104 -23.12 -7.69 2.43
C LEU A 104 -24.49 -8.37 2.57
N GLU A 105 -25.57 -7.61 2.41
CA GLU A 105 -26.95 -8.13 2.47
C GLU A 105 -27.22 -9.18 1.39
N ASP A 106 -26.80 -8.93 0.14
CA ASP A 106 -26.91 -9.86 -0.99
C ASP A 106 -26.15 -11.18 -0.75
N HIS A 107 -25.17 -11.17 0.16
CA HIS A 107 -24.40 -12.34 0.58
C HIS A 107 -24.77 -12.85 1.98
N GLY A 108 -25.93 -12.44 2.50
CA GLY A 108 -26.48 -12.98 3.75
C GLY A 108 -25.77 -12.50 5.02
N VAL A 109 -25.08 -11.35 4.97
CA VAL A 109 -24.48 -10.71 6.15
C VAL A 109 -25.43 -9.58 6.62
N PRO A 110 -26.18 -9.77 7.72
CA PRO A 110 -27.10 -8.76 8.21
C PRO A 110 -26.35 -7.53 8.73
N GLY A 111 -26.90 -6.33 8.47
CA GLY A 111 -26.31 -5.07 8.94
C GLY A 111 -26.18 -4.94 10.45
N SER A 112 -26.91 -5.73 11.25
CA SER A 112 -26.81 -5.78 12.72
C SER A 112 -25.67 -6.66 13.25
N LYS A 113 -25.09 -7.52 12.42
CA LYS A 113 -24.01 -8.43 12.84
C LYS A 113 -22.67 -7.68 12.84
N PRO A 114 -21.83 -7.81 13.87
CA PRO A 114 -20.49 -7.23 13.84
C PRO A 114 -19.65 -7.95 12.77
N LEU A 115 -18.80 -7.21 12.06
CA LEU A 115 -18.12 -7.69 10.86
C LEU A 115 -16.61 -7.74 11.08
N VAL A 116 -15.99 -8.83 10.62
CA VAL A 116 -14.55 -8.94 10.43
C VAL A 116 -14.27 -9.13 8.94
N VAL A 117 -13.27 -8.42 8.42
CA VAL A 117 -12.83 -8.55 7.02
C VAL A 117 -11.43 -9.16 6.99
N LEU A 118 -11.26 -10.23 6.23
CA LEU A 118 -9.96 -10.83 5.98
C LEU A 118 -9.56 -10.56 4.53
N VAL A 119 -8.36 -10.02 4.33
CA VAL A 119 -7.78 -9.71 3.01
C VAL A 119 -6.48 -10.51 2.84
N PRO A 120 -6.57 -11.77 2.41
CA PRO A 120 -5.43 -12.70 2.43
C PRO A 120 -4.48 -12.54 1.24
N GLY A 121 -4.79 -11.69 0.27
CA GLY A 121 -3.97 -11.44 -0.91
C GLY A 121 -2.77 -10.52 -0.66
N THR A 122 -1.67 -10.77 -1.36
CA THR A 122 -0.55 -9.82 -1.51
C THR A 122 0.21 -10.09 -2.80
N ILE A 123 0.99 -9.12 -3.27
CA ILE A 123 1.75 -9.24 -4.53
C ILE A 123 2.94 -10.18 -4.38
N TRP A 124 3.55 -10.22 -3.20
CA TRP A 124 4.79 -10.95 -2.95
C TRP A 124 4.50 -12.28 -2.30
N GLU A 125 4.88 -13.38 -2.95
CA GLU A 125 4.54 -14.73 -2.45
C GLU A 125 5.05 -14.96 -1.01
N THR A 126 6.24 -14.46 -0.70
CA THR A 126 6.86 -14.56 0.62
C THR A 126 6.16 -13.77 1.72
N LYS A 127 5.23 -12.88 1.38
CA LYS A 127 4.44 -12.09 2.33
C LYS A 127 3.08 -12.71 2.62
N HIS A 128 2.71 -13.80 1.95
CA HIS A 128 1.47 -14.47 2.23
C HIS A 128 1.54 -15.16 3.59
N TRP A 129 0.60 -14.81 4.47
CA TRP A 129 0.31 -15.67 5.60
C TRP A 129 -0.44 -16.94 5.16
N THR A 130 -0.43 -17.94 6.04
CA THR A 130 -0.93 -19.28 5.72
C THR A 130 -2.45 -19.31 5.58
N ILE A 131 -2.95 -20.24 4.75
CA ILE A 131 -4.39 -20.53 4.63
C ILE A 131 -4.97 -20.89 6.01
N ASP A 132 -4.30 -21.78 6.73
CA ASP A 132 -4.75 -22.26 8.04
C ASP A 132 -4.76 -21.16 9.09
N GLY A 133 -3.82 -20.21 9.01
CA GLY A 133 -3.80 -19.02 9.86
C GLY A 133 -5.04 -18.15 9.66
N PHE A 134 -5.34 -17.76 8.41
CA PHE A 134 -6.55 -16.99 8.10
C PHE A 134 -7.82 -17.76 8.44
N ALA A 135 -7.88 -19.06 8.12
CA ALA A 135 -9.03 -19.90 8.46
C ALA A 135 -9.21 -20.05 9.98
N GLY A 136 -8.12 -20.15 10.74
CA GLY A 136 -8.16 -20.18 12.20
C GLY A 136 -8.79 -18.92 12.79
N VAL A 137 -8.34 -17.76 12.33
CA VAL A 137 -8.91 -16.46 12.73
C VAL A 137 -10.38 -16.35 12.33
N ALA A 138 -10.72 -16.76 11.10
CA ALA A 138 -12.10 -16.77 10.63
C ALA A 138 -13.01 -17.62 11.53
N ARG A 139 -12.59 -18.84 11.86
CA ARG A 139 -13.37 -19.74 12.73
C ARG A 139 -13.58 -19.16 14.12
N GLU A 140 -12.56 -18.51 14.69
CA GLU A 140 -12.68 -17.90 16.02
C GLU A 140 -13.72 -16.79 16.03
N PHE A 141 -13.64 -15.85 15.08
CA PHE A 141 -14.63 -14.77 14.98
C PHE A 141 -16.05 -15.28 14.64
N LEU A 142 -16.16 -16.30 13.79
CA LEU A 142 -17.45 -16.94 13.52
C LEU A 142 -18.04 -17.56 14.80
N ARG A 143 -17.22 -18.19 15.64
CA ARG A 143 -17.62 -18.77 16.93
C ARG A 143 -18.08 -17.70 17.92
N GLU A 144 -17.44 -16.54 17.92
CA GLU A 144 -17.83 -15.36 18.71
C GLU A 144 -19.07 -14.64 18.17
N GLY A 145 -19.64 -15.09 17.05
CA GLY A 145 -20.87 -14.55 16.48
C GLY A 145 -20.66 -13.39 15.53
N PHE A 146 -19.44 -13.12 15.07
CA PHE A 146 -19.17 -12.16 14.01
C PHE A 146 -19.56 -12.71 12.64
N ALA A 147 -19.88 -11.83 11.70
CA ALA A 147 -19.78 -12.12 10.28
C ALA A 147 -18.32 -12.02 9.87
N VAL A 148 -17.86 -12.91 8.99
CA VAL A 148 -16.50 -12.86 8.46
C VAL A 148 -16.58 -12.78 6.94
N ALA A 149 -16.06 -11.70 6.35
CA ALA A 149 -15.98 -11.52 4.92
C ALA A 149 -14.55 -11.74 4.42
N LEU A 150 -14.39 -12.56 3.38
CA LEU A 150 -13.13 -12.72 2.65
C LEU A 150 -13.16 -11.75 1.47
N ALA A 151 -12.17 -10.86 1.38
CA ALA A 151 -12.07 -9.89 0.30
C ALA A 151 -10.70 -9.99 -0.39
N GLY A 152 -10.66 -9.60 -1.66
CA GLY A 152 -9.45 -9.73 -2.47
C GLY A 152 -9.74 -9.44 -3.94
N THR A 153 -8.69 -9.45 -4.74
CA THR A 153 -8.80 -9.35 -6.18
C THR A 153 -9.10 -10.71 -6.80
N LYS A 154 -9.41 -10.76 -8.10
CA LYS A 154 -9.59 -12.04 -8.81
C LYS A 154 -8.36 -12.96 -8.73
N ARG A 155 -7.15 -12.42 -8.51
CA ARG A 155 -5.93 -13.21 -8.36
C ARG A 155 -5.90 -14.00 -7.06
N ASP A 156 -6.69 -13.59 -6.07
CA ASP A 156 -6.72 -14.16 -4.74
C ASP A 156 -7.81 -15.24 -4.59
N GLU A 157 -8.57 -15.53 -5.66
CA GLU A 157 -9.75 -16.41 -5.62
C GLU A 157 -9.43 -17.82 -5.10
N ALA A 158 -8.33 -18.43 -5.57
CA ALA A 158 -7.93 -19.76 -5.10
C ALA A 158 -7.64 -19.77 -3.59
N ARG A 159 -6.99 -18.72 -3.08
CA ARG A 159 -6.64 -18.55 -1.67
C ARG A 159 -7.88 -18.33 -0.81
N CYS A 160 -8.76 -17.40 -1.22
CA CYS A 160 -10.03 -17.15 -0.54
C CYS A 160 -10.91 -18.40 -0.51
N ARG A 161 -10.99 -19.15 -1.61
CA ARG A 161 -11.75 -20.41 -1.67
C ARG A 161 -11.20 -21.47 -0.71
N GLN A 162 -9.88 -21.63 -0.62
CA GLN A 162 -9.25 -22.54 0.34
C GLN A 162 -9.57 -22.14 1.79
N ILE A 163 -9.51 -20.85 2.11
CA ILE A 163 -9.86 -20.32 3.44
C ILE A 163 -11.35 -20.57 3.73
N ALA A 164 -12.25 -20.26 2.79
CA ALA A 164 -13.68 -20.50 2.93
C ALA A 164 -14.02 -21.99 3.14
N THR A 165 -13.27 -22.88 2.48
CA THR A 165 -13.41 -24.34 2.67
C THR A 165 -12.97 -24.76 4.07
N ALA A 166 -11.88 -24.19 4.58
CA ALA A 166 -11.33 -24.49 5.91
C ALA A 166 -12.06 -23.76 7.07
N ALA A 167 -12.84 -22.72 6.76
CA ALA A 167 -13.67 -21.98 7.70
C ALA A 167 -15.09 -21.79 7.14
N PRO A 168 -15.92 -22.86 7.08
CA PRO A 168 -17.29 -22.76 6.60
C PRO A 168 -18.09 -21.70 7.37
N GLY A 169 -18.85 -20.87 6.66
CA GLY A 169 -19.61 -19.76 7.23
C GLY A 169 -19.02 -18.38 6.95
N THR A 170 -17.82 -18.28 6.39
CA THR A 170 -17.30 -17.02 5.84
C THR A 170 -18.07 -16.61 4.57
N CYS A 171 -18.28 -15.32 4.39
CA CYS A 171 -18.81 -14.71 3.19
C CYS A 171 -17.68 -14.40 2.19
N ASP A 172 -17.59 -15.15 1.10
CA ASP A 172 -16.58 -14.91 0.06
C ASP A 172 -16.98 -13.78 -0.91
N LEU A 173 -16.34 -12.63 -0.75
CA LEU A 173 -16.44 -11.43 -1.59
C LEU A 173 -15.23 -11.25 -2.51
N CYS A 174 -14.36 -12.25 -2.63
CA CYS A 174 -13.15 -12.18 -3.45
C CYS A 174 -13.51 -11.90 -4.92
N GLY A 175 -12.86 -10.88 -5.50
CA GLY A 175 -13.11 -10.46 -6.88
C GLY A 175 -14.46 -9.75 -7.10
N LYS A 176 -15.25 -9.50 -6.05
CA LYS A 176 -16.56 -8.84 -6.11
C LYS A 176 -16.54 -7.38 -5.65
N THR A 177 -15.39 -6.88 -5.21
CA THR A 177 -15.21 -5.54 -4.65
C THR A 177 -14.32 -4.68 -5.55
N THR A 178 -14.67 -3.41 -5.73
CA THR A 178 -13.70 -2.38 -6.18
C THR A 178 -12.79 -1.95 -5.03
N PRO A 179 -11.69 -1.20 -5.27
CA PRO A 179 -10.89 -0.65 -4.18
C PRO A 179 -11.69 0.23 -3.21
N ALA A 180 -12.68 0.99 -3.71
CA ALA A 180 -13.56 1.78 -2.88
C ALA A 180 -14.50 0.91 -2.02
N ASP A 181 -15.03 -0.19 -2.59
CA ASP A 181 -15.86 -1.13 -1.84
C ASP A 181 -15.04 -1.85 -0.77
N LEU A 182 -13.77 -2.19 -1.03
CA LEU A 182 -12.87 -2.75 -0.03
C LEU A 182 -12.64 -1.78 1.14
N ALA A 183 -12.41 -0.50 0.85
CA ALA A 183 -12.30 0.52 1.89
C ALA A 183 -13.61 0.63 2.70
N GLY A 184 -14.77 0.57 2.05
CA GLY A 184 -16.06 0.57 2.76
C GLY A 184 -16.31 -0.69 3.59
N LEU A 185 -15.86 -1.87 3.13
CA LEU A 185 -15.90 -3.10 3.93
C LEU A 185 -15.03 -2.97 5.17
N ILE A 186 -13.81 -2.45 5.02
CA ILE A 186 -12.88 -2.23 6.14
C ILE A 186 -13.46 -1.20 7.12
N GLN A 187 -14.01 -0.08 6.63
CA GLN A 187 -14.64 0.94 7.49
C GLN A 187 -15.86 0.40 8.25
N ARG A 188 -16.59 -0.55 7.67
CA ARG A 188 -17.71 -1.22 8.34
C ARG A 188 -17.26 -2.30 9.32
N ALA A 189 -16.05 -2.81 9.20
CA ALA A 189 -15.56 -3.91 10.03
C ALA A 189 -15.07 -3.40 11.39
N GLU A 190 -15.28 -4.20 12.43
CA GLU A 190 -14.65 -4.00 13.75
C GLU A 190 -13.16 -4.36 13.70
N VAL A 191 -12.82 -5.32 12.84
CA VAL A 191 -11.44 -5.81 12.66
C VAL A 191 -11.18 -6.10 11.19
N ALA A 192 -10.03 -5.65 10.70
CA ALA A 192 -9.49 -6.05 9.40
C ALA A 192 -8.18 -6.84 9.60
N VAL A 193 -8.07 -8.02 8.99
CA VAL A 193 -6.87 -8.85 9.02
C VAL A 193 -6.28 -8.90 7.62
N THR A 194 -5.06 -8.42 7.46
CA THR A 194 -4.42 -8.26 6.15
C THR A 194 -2.96 -8.69 6.20
N ASN A 195 -2.38 -9.06 5.07
CA ASN A 195 -0.91 -9.08 4.94
C ASN A 195 -0.39 -7.65 4.73
N ASP A 196 0.93 -7.47 4.87
CA ASP A 196 1.64 -6.25 4.47
C ASP A 196 1.48 -5.97 2.97
N SER A 197 0.42 -5.21 2.66
CA SER A 197 -0.11 -4.96 1.33
C SER A 197 -0.96 -3.68 1.33
N GLY A 198 -1.48 -3.28 0.16
CA GLY A 198 -2.27 -2.05 0.04
C GLY A 198 -3.50 -1.99 0.97
N SER A 199 -4.11 -3.13 1.30
CA SER A 199 -5.27 -3.19 2.21
C SER A 199 -4.93 -2.80 3.65
N MET A 200 -3.71 -3.13 4.12
CA MET A 200 -3.21 -2.68 5.43
C MET A 200 -3.16 -1.16 5.50
N HIS A 201 -2.65 -0.50 4.45
CA HIS A 201 -2.58 0.96 4.40
C HIS A 201 -3.97 1.60 4.36
N VAL A 202 -4.92 1.00 3.62
CA VAL A 202 -6.32 1.45 3.63
C VAL A 202 -6.91 1.34 5.04
N ALA A 203 -6.68 0.23 5.74
CA ALA A 203 -7.17 0.04 7.11
C ALA A 203 -6.57 1.04 8.11
N ALA A 204 -5.30 1.41 7.95
CA ALA A 204 -4.65 2.42 8.79
C ALA A 204 -5.14 3.86 8.53
N SER A 205 -5.90 4.09 7.46
CA SER A 205 -6.36 5.41 7.01
C SER A 205 -7.88 5.60 7.15
N LEU A 206 -8.60 4.71 7.84
CA LEU A 206 -10.06 4.72 7.97
C LEU A 206 -10.54 4.94 9.40
#